data_AF-W7SB89-F1
#
_entry.id   AF-W7SB89-F1
#
_cell.length_a   1.000
_cell.length_b   1.000
_cell.length_c   1.000
_cell.angle_alpha   90.00
_cell.angle_beta   90.00
_cell.angle_gamma   90.00
#
_symmetry.space_group_name_H-M   'P 1'
#
loop_
_entity.id
_entity.type
_entity.pdbx_description
1 polymer ?
#
loop_
_entity_poly.entity_id
_entity_poly.type
_entity_poly.pdbx_seq_one_letter_code
_entity_poly.pdbx_strand_id
1 'polypeptide(L)'
;MLLQPLVAPVDVGGAVMIVSQVPSQRSPVPGPDGVGIDDLPVLFSYPPLHGSTLHSLLFPVVVRCAACDRSGHSVLVATHTATGEILCAACYGVSAQAAAAVLDG
;
A
#
# COMPACT_ATOMS: atom_id res chain seq x y z
N MET A 1 -14.35 19.35 -28.29
CA MET A 1 -15.60 18.61 -28.02
C MET A 1 -15.89 18.71 -26.53
N LEU A 2 -16.88 19.50 -26.14
CA LEU A 2 -17.34 19.65 -24.75
C LEU A 2 -18.49 18.64 -24.51
N LEU A 3 -18.32 17.67 -23.62
CA LEU A 3 -19.44 16.85 -23.16
C LEU A 3 -20.11 17.54 -21.97
N GLN A 4 -21.33 18.03 -22.19
CA GLN A 4 -22.19 18.56 -21.14
C GLN A 4 -22.83 17.39 -20.36
N PRO A 5 -22.87 17.43 -19.02
CA PRO A 5 -23.60 16.44 -18.24
C PRO A 5 -25.11 16.67 -18.39
N LEU A 6 -25.85 15.62 -18.75
CA LEU A 6 -27.32 15.62 -18.70
C LEU A 6 -27.76 15.70 -17.23
N VAL A 7 -28.34 16.84 -16.84
CA VAL A 7 -29.06 17.01 -15.57
C VAL A 7 -30.54 16.72 -15.84
N ALA A 8 -31.06 15.62 -15.29
CA ALA A 8 -32.49 15.38 -15.24
C ALA A 8 -33.04 15.85 -13.88
N PRO A 9 -34.06 16.73 -13.86
CA PRO A 9 -34.71 17.12 -12.61
C PRO A 9 -35.66 15.99 -12.16
N VAL A 10 -35.51 15.55 -10.90
CA VAL A 10 -36.50 14.68 -10.25
C VAL A 10 -37.21 15.52 -9.19
N ASP A 11 -38.48 15.86 -9.46
CA ASP A 11 -39.35 16.58 -8.53
C ASP A 11 -40.05 15.57 -7.62
N VAL A 12 -39.67 15.56 -6.34
CA VAL A 12 -40.41 14.87 -5.29
C VAL A 12 -40.59 15.87 -4.15
N GLY A 13 -41.72 16.56 -4.16
CA GLY A 13 -42.39 17.14 -2.99
C GLY A 13 -41.48 17.77 -1.92
N GLY A 14 -41.15 19.05 -2.10
CA GLY A 14 -41.08 20.00 -0.97
C GLY A 14 -39.91 19.92 0.00
N ALA A 15 -38.84 19.17 -0.28
CA ALA A 15 -37.59 19.28 0.48
C ALA A 15 -36.38 19.09 -0.44
N VAL A 16 -35.68 20.18 -0.75
CA VAL A 16 -34.41 20.14 -1.49
C VAL A 16 -33.33 19.60 -0.56
N MET A 17 -33.15 18.28 -0.54
CA MET A 17 -31.97 17.64 0.05
C MET A 17 -30.85 17.65 -1.00
N ILE A 18 -29.87 18.53 -0.81
CA ILE A 18 -28.64 18.51 -1.62
C ILE A 18 -27.81 17.32 -1.16
N VAL A 19 -27.96 16.17 -1.83
CA VAL A 19 -27.05 15.04 -1.66
C VAL A 19 -25.78 15.38 -2.43
N SER A 20 -24.77 15.89 -1.73
CA SER A 20 -23.43 16.04 -2.27
C SER A 20 -22.89 14.63 -2.54
N GLN A 21 -23.01 14.19 -3.79
CA GLN A 21 -22.42 12.94 -4.26
C GLN A 21 -20.90 13.15 -4.24
N VAL A 22 -20.25 12.77 -3.15
CA VAL A 22 -18.80 12.55 -3.15
C VAL A 22 -18.54 11.56 -4.29
N PRO A 23 -17.69 11.88 -5.27
CA PRO A 23 -17.38 10.95 -6.34
C PRO A 23 -16.88 9.68 -5.66
N SER A 24 -17.64 8.60 -5.83
CA SER A 24 -17.23 7.25 -5.44
C SER A 24 -15.99 6.95 -6.28
N GLN A 25 -14.83 7.28 -5.72
CA GLN A 25 -13.57 6.92 -6.31
C GLN A 25 -13.55 5.40 -6.32
N ARG A 26 -13.85 4.81 -7.48
CA ARG A 26 -13.42 3.45 -7.78
C ARG A 26 -11.91 3.47 -7.59
N SER A 27 -11.48 3.00 -6.43
CA SER A 27 -10.10 2.65 -6.16
C SER A 27 -9.62 1.83 -7.37
N PRO A 28 -8.49 2.20 -8.01
CA PRO A 28 -7.93 1.37 -9.06
C PRO A 28 -7.73 0.00 -8.44
N VAL A 29 -8.50 -0.99 -8.88
CA VAL A 29 -8.22 -2.38 -8.53
C VAL A 29 -6.83 -2.64 -9.10
N PRO A 30 -5.79 -2.85 -8.26
CA PRO A 30 -4.47 -3.14 -8.78
C PRO A 30 -4.60 -4.41 -9.63
N GLY A 31 -3.97 -4.40 -10.80
CA GLY A 31 -3.87 -5.59 -11.64
C GLY A 31 -3.12 -6.72 -10.91
N PRO A 32 -2.82 -7.83 -11.59
CA PRO A 32 -2.01 -8.91 -11.02
C PRO A 32 -0.56 -8.47 -10.68
N ASP A 33 -0.19 -7.23 -11.02
CA ASP A 33 1.04 -6.58 -10.61
C ASP A 33 0.92 -6.23 -9.13
N GLY A 34 1.69 -6.91 -8.28
CA GLY A 34 1.62 -6.77 -6.83
C GLY A 34 1.67 -5.32 -6.37
N VAL A 35 0.93 -5.02 -5.29
CA VAL A 35 0.93 -3.71 -4.62
C VAL A 35 2.37 -3.26 -4.38
N GLY A 36 2.76 -2.17 -5.02
CA GLY A 36 4.09 -1.58 -4.83
C GLY A 36 4.16 -0.85 -3.49
N ILE A 37 5.37 -0.53 -3.02
CA ILE A 37 5.53 0.29 -1.81
C ILE A 37 4.89 1.67 -1.95
N ASP A 38 4.86 2.21 -3.18
CA ASP A 38 4.27 3.52 -3.50
C ASP A 38 2.74 3.55 -3.28
N ASP A 39 2.09 2.39 -3.28
CA ASP A 39 0.66 2.25 -3.02
C ASP A 39 0.35 2.07 -1.53
N LEU A 40 1.38 1.92 -0.68
CA LEU A 40 1.21 1.71 0.75
C LEU A 40 1.19 3.04 1.52
N PRO A 41 0.37 3.16 2.58
CA PRO A 41 0.27 4.35 3.42
C PRO A 41 1.48 4.44 4.36
N VAL A 42 2.67 4.68 3.81
CA VAL A 42 3.92 4.75 4.57
C VAL A 42 3.91 5.97 5.50
N LEU A 43 4.05 5.73 6.80
CA LEU A 43 4.20 6.74 7.83
C LEU A 43 5.67 7.15 8.00
N PHE A 44 6.57 6.16 7.98
CA PHE A 44 7.99 6.38 8.22
C PHE A 44 8.84 5.30 7.55
N SER A 45 10.01 5.68 7.04
CA SER A 45 11.01 4.77 6.45
C SER A 45 12.30 4.83 7.26
N TYR A 46 12.78 3.69 7.72
CA TYR A 46 14.03 3.57 8.48
C TYR A 46 15.24 3.66 7.54
N PRO A 47 16.45 3.96 8.04
CA PRO A 47 17.66 3.88 7.23
C PRO A 47 17.82 2.48 6.61
N PRO A 48 18.28 2.38 5.35
CA PRO A 48 18.48 1.09 4.70
C PRO A 48 19.50 0.23 5.44
N LEU A 49 19.20 -1.06 5.55
CA LEU A 49 20.07 -2.07 6.13
C LEU A 49 20.18 -3.26 5.17
N HIS A 50 21.40 -3.61 4.77
CA HIS A 50 21.71 -4.76 3.91
C HIS A 50 20.87 -4.84 2.61
N GLY A 51 20.71 -3.71 1.93
CA GLY A 51 19.94 -3.66 0.67
C GLY A 51 18.43 -3.77 0.87
N SER A 52 17.93 -3.51 2.07
CA SER A 52 16.50 -3.43 2.35
C SER A 52 16.15 -2.24 3.24
N THR A 53 14.95 -1.70 3.06
CA THR A 53 14.45 -0.56 3.83
C THR A 53 13.19 -0.99 4.56
N LEU A 54 13.17 -0.84 5.89
CA LEU A 54 11.95 -1.09 6.68
C LEU A 54 11.06 0.14 6.65
N HIS A 55 9.75 -0.06 6.55
CA HIS A 55 8.72 0.97 6.51
C HIS A 55 7.65 0.67 7.56
N SER A 56 7.27 1.71 8.30
CA SER A 56 6.08 1.72 9.16
C SER A 56 4.90 2.29 8.37
N LEU A 57 3.74 1.66 8.48
CA LEU A 57 2.50 2.04 7.79
C LEU A 57 1.54 2.73 8.75
N LEU A 58 0.75 3.68 8.25
CA LEU A 58 -0.21 4.45 9.03
C LEU A 58 -1.33 3.56 9.62
N PHE A 59 -1.71 2.50 8.92
CA PHE A 59 -2.70 1.51 9.35
C PHE A 59 -2.35 0.12 8.79
N PRO A 60 -2.89 -0.97 9.37
CA PRO A 60 -2.59 -2.32 8.90
C PRO A 60 -3.10 -2.54 7.47
N VAL A 61 -2.22 -3.04 6.59
CA VAL A 61 -2.55 -3.33 5.19
C VAL A 61 -2.28 -4.80 4.91
N VAL A 62 -3.08 -5.42 4.05
CA VAL A 62 -2.81 -6.80 3.60
C VAL A 62 -1.69 -6.75 2.58
N VAL A 63 -0.58 -7.40 2.88
CA VAL A 63 0.56 -7.53 1.98
C VAL A 63 0.94 -9.00 1.82
N ARG A 64 1.46 -9.35 0.66
CA ARG A 64 2.02 -10.68 0.38
C ARG A 64 3.54 -10.57 0.36
N CYS A 65 4.20 -11.36 1.20
CA CYS A 65 5.66 -11.34 1.31
C CYS A 65 6.29 -12.09 0.12
N ALA A 66 7.19 -11.47 -0.63
CA ALA A 66 7.90 -12.11 -1.74
C ALA A 66 8.78 -13.29 -1.31
N ALA A 67 9.31 -13.28 -0.08
CA ALA A 67 10.22 -14.33 0.40
C ALA A 67 9.52 -15.60 0.94
N CYS A 68 8.39 -15.46 1.64
CA CYS A 68 7.68 -16.62 2.21
C CYS A 68 6.30 -16.86 1.61
N ASP A 69 5.90 -16.04 0.64
CA ASP A 69 4.62 -16.11 -0.08
C ASP A 69 3.36 -15.99 0.79
N ARG A 70 3.51 -15.70 2.08
CA ARG A 70 2.39 -15.54 3.02
C ARG A 70 1.80 -14.14 2.91
N SER A 71 0.47 -14.10 2.87
CA SER A 71 -0.33 -12.88 2.96
C SER A 71 -0.75 -12.62 4.40
N GLY A 72 -0.75 -11.36 4.83
CA GLY A 72 -1.25 -10.99 6.16
C GLY A 72 -1.36 -9.49 6.35
N HIS A 73 -2.09 -9.09 7.38
CA HIS A 73 -2.12 -7.70 7.81
C HIS A 73 -0.79 -7.33 8.47
N SER A 74 -0.19 -6.23 8.05
CA SER A 74 1.00 -5.70 8.69
C SER A 74 0.97 -4.18 8.77
N VAL A 75 1.55 -3.65 9.84
CA VAL A 75 1.92 -2.23 9.98
C VAL A 75 3.41 -2.01 9.71
N LEU A 76 4.16 -3.08 9.46
CA LEU A 76 5.59 -3.07 9.18
C LEU A 76 5.90 -3.93 7.94
N VAL A 77 6.51 -3.32 6.95
CA VAL A 77 6.94 -4.00 5.72
C VAL A 77 8.34 -3.56 5.39
N ALA A 78 9.14 -4.44 4.80
CA ALA A 78 10.42 -4.05 4.23
C ALA A 78 10.35 -4.10 2.71
N THR A 79 11.13 -3.26 2.06
CA THR A 79 11.35 -3.32 0.61
C THR A 79 12.78 -3.67 0.32
N HIS A 80 13.01 -4.50 -0.69
CA HIS A 80 14.36 -4.76 -1.18
C HIS A 80 14.78 -3.64 -2.15
N THR A 81 15.91 -2.99 -1.92
CA THR A 81 16.30 -1.76 -2.64
C THR A 81 16.59 -2.00 -4.12
N ALA A 82 16.96 -3.22 -4.51
CA ALA A 82 17.25 -3.55 -5.91
C ALA A 82 16.03 -4.01 -6.70
N THR A 83 15.04 -4.64 -6.05
CA THR A 83 13.89 -5.28 -6.72
C THR A 83 12.57 -4.58 -6.43
N GLY A 84 12.49 -3.75 -5.38
CA GLY A 84 11.26 -3.13 -4.92
C GLY A 84 10.29 -4.11 -4.25
N GLU A 85 10.66 -5.39 -4.13
CA GLU A 85 9.80 -6.43 -3.59
C GLU A 85 9.50 -6.22 -2.10
N ILE A 86 8.26 -6.51 -1.72
CA ILE A 86 7.79 -6.38 -0.35
C ILE A 86 8.10 -7.64 0.46
N LEU A 87 8.71 -7.45 1.62
CA LEU A 87 9.04 -8.46 2.60
C LEU A 87 8.26 -8.19 3.90
N CYS A 88 7.78 -9.26 4.54
CA CYS A 88 7.21 -9.13 5.88
C CYS A 88 8.32 -8.87 6.92
N ALA A 89 7.96 -8.24 8.04
CA ALA A 89 8.90 -7.93 9.12
C ALA A 89 9.69 -9.14 9.65
N ALA A 90 9.07 -10.33 9.65
CA ALA A 90 9.73 -11.57 10.06
C ALA A 90 10.86 -11.98 9.09
N CYS A 91 10.59 -11.95 7.77
CA CYS A 91 11.59 -12.26 6.75
C CYS A 91 12.71 -11.21 6.74
N TYR A 92 12.37 -9.93 6.91
CA TYR A 92 13.33 -8.85 7.08
C TYR A 92 14.28 -9.09 8.28
N GLY A 93 13.74 -9.52 9.42
CA GLY A 93 14.55 -9.80 10.62
C GLY A 93 15.58 -10.93 10.39
N VAL A 94 15.18 -11.99 9.68
CA VAL A 94 16.09 -13.11 9.34
C VAL A 94 17.19 -12.65 8.37
N SER A 95 16.84 -11.89 7.33
CA SER A 95 17.84 -11.37 6.38
C SER A 95 18.81 -10.38 7.03
N ALA A 96 18.31 -9.53 7.94
CA ALA A 96 19.15 -8.58 8.68
C ALA A 96 20.15 -9.31 9.59
N GLN A 97 19.72 -10.38 10.28
CA GLN A 97 20.63 -11.18 11.12
C GLN A 97 21.68 -11.92 10.29
N ALA A 98 21.28 -12.52 9.16
CA ALA A 98 22.21 -13.22 8.28
C ALA A 98 23.32 -12.30 7.76
N ALA A 99 22.99 -11.05 7.44
CA ALA A 99 23.95 -10.09 6.93
C ALA A 99 24.81 -9.45 8.04
N ALA A 100 24.31 -9.34 9.27
CA ALA A 100 25.14 -8.99 10.43
C ALA A 100 26.22 -10.04 10.70
N ALA A 101 25.87 -11.34 10.61
CA ALA A 101 26.81 -12.44 10.84
C ALA A 101 27.97 -12.51 9.83
N VAL A 102 27.80 -11.95 8.62
CA VAL A 102 28.86 -11.88 7.60
C VAL A 102 29.90 -10.80 7.90
N LEU A 103 29.55 -9.76 8.65
CA LEU A 103 30.46 -8.65 8.96
C LEU A 103 31.35 -8.94 10.18
N ASP A 104 30.96 -9.90 11.03
CA ASP A 104 31.68 -10.31 12.24
C ASP A 104 32.62 -11.52 12.03
N GLY A 105 32.73 -12.06 10.81
CA GLY A 105 33.57 -13.22 10.46
C GLY A 105 34.68 -12.89 9.47
#